data_AF-A0A353QDG7-F1
#
_entry.id   AF-A0A353QDG7-F1
#
_cell.length_a   1.000
_cell.length_b   1.000
_cell.length_c   1.000
_cell.angle_alpha   90.00
_cell.angle_beta   90.00
_cell.angle_gamma   90.00
#
_symmetry.space_group_name_H-M   'P 1'
#
loop_
_entity.id
_entity.type
_entity.pdbx_description
1 polymer ?
#
loop_
_entity_poly.entity_id
_entity_poly.type
_entity_poly.pdbx_seq_one_letter_code
_entity_poly.pdbx_strand_id
1 'polypeptide(L)'
;MSMSNNKEQQTPESLAERIIGGDRRALARAITLLENGAPQANRIVSLLHQNADLNKARFIGITGPPGAGKSTLSNALVTCLRKRGEKA
;
A
#
# COMPACT_ATOMS: atom_id res chain seq x y z
N MET A 1 3.12 26.60 22.29
CA MET A 1 3.89 25.42 22.72
C MET A 1 3.35 24.18 22.00
N SER A 2 3.73 23.93 20.74
CA SER A 2 3.37 22.70 20.02
C SER A 2 4.20 22.55 18.73
N MET A 3 5.51 22.44 18.86
CA MET A 3 6.38 22.02 17.76
C MET A 3 7.23 20.86 18.25
N SER A 4 6.64 19.66 18.35
CA SER A 4 7.43 18.44 18.56
C SER A 4 6.75 17.11 18.15
N ASN A 5 5.70 17.10 17.33
CA ASN A 5 4.92 15.87 17.06
C ASN A 5 5.18 15.18 15.71
N ASN A 6 6.08 15.70 14.86
CA ASN A 6 6.25 15.21 13.48
C ASN A 6 7.34 14.13 13.34
N LYS A 7 8.30 14.02 14.28
CA LYS A 7 9.37 13.02 14.21
C LYS A 7 8.91 11.63 14.67
N GLU A 8 8.10 11.55 15.73
CA GLU A 8 7.58 10.28 16.24
C GLU A 8 6.59 9.61 15.28
N GLN A 9 5.82 10.41 14.54
CA GLN A 9 4.89 9.93 13.50
C GLN A 9 5.56 9.45 12.21
N GLN A 10 6.90 9.58 12.11
CA GLN A 10 7.70 9.20 10.95
C GLN A 10 8.66 8.05 11.24
N THR A 11 8.56 7.39 12.40
CA THR A 11 9.32 6.16 12.65
C THR A 11 8.81 5.03 11.76
N PRO A 12 9.67 4.06 11.40
CA PRO A 12 9.24 2.87 10.67
C PRO A 12 8.06 2.14 11.33
N GLU A 13 8.08 2.04 12.66
CA GLU A 13 7.05 1.42 13.49
C GLU A 13 5.73 2.18 13.39
N SER A 14 5.73 3.50 13.59
CA SER A 14 4.52 4.33 13.48
C SER A 14 3.91 4.28 12.08
N LEU A 15 4.74 4.29 11.03
CA LEU A 15 4.27 4.17 9.65
C LEU A 15 3.63 2.81 9.40
N ALA A 16 4.25 1.71 9.86
CA ALA A 16 3.70 0.37 9.71
C ALA A 16 2.34 0.22 10.40
N GLU A 17 2.21 0.68 11.65
CA GLU A 17 0.96 0.66 12.41
C GLU A 17 -0.16 1.43 11.70
N ARG A 18 0.15 2.64 11.21
CA ARG A 18 -0.81 3.46 10.48
C ARG A 18 -1.24 2.83 9.16
N ILE A 19 -0.32 2.17 8.46
CA ILE A 19 -0.63 1.43 7.23
C ILE A 19 -1.58 0.27 7.52
N ILE A 20 -1.32 -0.51 8.58
CA ILE A 20 -2.22 -1.58 9.03
C ILE A 20 -3.61 -1.02 9.40
N GLY A 21 -3.64 0.18 10.00
CA GLY A 21 -4.88 0.92 10.27
C GLY A 21 -5.59 1.52 9.03
N GLY A 22 -5.03 1.38 7.83
CA GLY A 22 -5.62 1.87 6.58
C GLY A 22 -5.33 3.34 6.24
N ASP A 23 -4.33 3.96 6.85
CA ASP A 23 -3.93 5.34 6.55
C ASP A 23 -3.24 5.43 5.17
N ARG A 24 -3.99 5.96 4.20
CA ARG A 24 -3.52 6.17 2.82
C ARG A 24 -2.30 7.09 2.72
N ARG A 25 -2.15 8.07 3.62
CA ARG A 25 -0.99 8.99 3.59
C ARG A 25 0.25 8.30 4.10
N ALA A 26 0.13 7.49 5.15
CA ALA A 26 1.24 6.67 5.65
C ALA A 26 1.71 5.68 4.56
N LEU A 27 0.76 5.04 3.85
CA LEU A 27 1.08 4.15 2.73
C LEU A 27 1.81 4.87 1.60
N ALA A 28 1.30 6.02 1.14
CA ALA A 28 1.95 6.81 0.10
C ALA A 28 3.38 7.20 0.50
N ARG A 29 3.59 7.58 1.77
CA ARG A 29 4.91 7.91 2.30
C ARG A 29 5.85 6.71 2.31
N ALA A 30 5.38 5.53 2.72
CA ALA A 30 6.18 4.31 2.70
C ALA A 30 6.60 3.91 1.27
N ILE A 31 5.70 4.05 0.29
CA ILE A 31 6.02 3.84 -1.13
C ILE A 31 7.13 4.80 -1.56
N THR A 32 7.00 6.10 -1.28
CA THR A 32 8.05 7.08 -1.60
C THR A 32 9.38 6.77 -0.93
N LEU A 33 9.40 6.30 0.33
CA LEU A 33 10.64 5.91 1.01
C LEU A 33 11.29 4.70 0.33
N LEU A 34 10.49 3.72 -0.10
CA LEU A 34 10.95 2.54 -0.80
C LEU A 34 11.52 2.87 -2.17
N GLU A 35 10.82 3.69 -2.96
CA GLU A 35 11.26 4.13 -4.30
C GLU A 35 12.57 4.93 -4.25
N ASN A 36 12.78 5.71 -3.19
CA ASN A 36 14.00 6.47 -2.97
C ASN A 36 15.14 5.66 -2.32
N GLY A 37 14.94 4.37 -2.05
CA GLY A 37 15.97 3.53 -1.41
C GLY A 37 16.33 3.97 0.02
N ALA A 38 15.40 4.59 0.75
CA ALA A 38 15.67 5.08 2.10
C ALA A 38 16.00 3.91 3.06
N PRO A 39 16.99 4.04 3.96
CA PRO A 39 17.38 2.96 4.88
C PRO A 39 16.23 2.40 5.73
N GLN A 40 15.26 3.26 6.05
CA GLN A 40 14.07 2.93 6.85
C GLN A 40 13.06 2.06 6.10
N ALA A 41 13.09 2.02 4.76
CA ALA A 41 12.10 1.32 3.95
C ALA A 41 12.11 -0.20 4.21
N ASN A 42 13.30 -0.80 4.31
CA ASN A 42 13.44 -2.23 4.60
C ASN A 42 12.81 -2.61 5.95
N ARG A 43 12.93 -1.73 6.95
CA ARG A 43 12.31 -1.94 8.26
C ARG A 43 10.79 -1.89 8.19
N ILE A 44 10.23 -0.92 7.47
CA ILE A 44 8.78 -0.81 7.24
C ILE A 44 8.25 -2.08 6.55
N VAL A 45 8.89 -2.51 5.47
CA VAL A 45 8.50 -3.71 4.71
C VAL A 45 8.54 -4.95 5.62
N SER A 46 9.61 -5.13 6.40
CA SER A 46 9.74 -6.24 7.35
C SER A 46 8.63 -6.26 8.41
N LEU A 47 8.23 -5.09 8.93
CA LEU A 47 7.12 -4.97 9.89
C LEU A 47 5.78 -5.33 9.26
N LEU A 48 5.52 -4.89 8.02
CA LEU A 48 4.28 -5.21 7.30
C LEU A 48 4.19 -6.71 6.98
N HIS A 49 5.29 -7.37 6.61
CA HIS A 49 5.30 -8.81 6.32
C HIS A 49 4.96 -9.70 7.52
N GLN A 50 5.20 -9.23 8.74
CA GLN A 50 4.85 -9.96 9.96
C GLN A 50 3.34 -9.98 10.22
N ASN A 51 2.56 -9.10 9.57
CA ASN A 51 1.13 -9.04 9.74
C ASN A 51 0.43 -10.06 8.82
N ALA A 52 -0.12 -11.12 9.41
CA ALA A 52 -0.78 -12.20 8.67
C ALA A 52 -2.05 -11.78 7.92
N ASP A 53 -2.73 -10.70 8.33
CA ASP A 53 -3.92 -10.22 7.64
C ASP A 53 -3.58 -9.57 6.30
N LEU A 54 -2.37 -9.01 6.16
CA LEU A 54 -1.88 -8.45 4.89
C LEU A 54 -1.55 -9.54 3.86
N ASN A 55 -1.34 -10.79 4.30
CA ASN A 55 -0.99 -11.91 3.42
C ASN A 55 -2.19 -12.55 2.70
N LYS A 56 -3.41 -12.03 2.89
CA LYS A 56 -4.65 -12.54 2.29
C LYS A 56 -4.96 -11.94 0.91
N ALA A 57 -4.13 -11.02 0.42
CA ALA A 57 -4.33 -10.35 -0.87
C ALA A 57 -4.09 -11.29 -2.06
N ARG A 58 -4.85 -11.10 -3.14
CA ARG A 58 -4.68 -11.84 -4.41
C ARG A 58 -3.90 -10.99 -5.41
N PHE A 59 -2.88 -11.55 -6.04
CA PHE A 59 -2.09 -10.89 -7.09
C PHE A 59 -2.51 -11.41 -8.46
N ILE A 60 -2.96 -10.50 -9.34
CA ILE A 60 -3.40 -10.83 -10.71
C ILE A 60 -2.66 -9.92 -11.69
N GLY A 61 -1.82 -10.50 -12.54
CA GLY A 61 -1.13 -9.78 -13.61
C GLY A 61 -1.98 -9.71 -14.88
N ILE A 62 -2.14 -8.50 -15.44
CA ILE A 62 -2.84 -8.28 -16.72
C ILE A 62 -1.83 -7.75 -17.74
N THR A 63 -1.59 -8.51 -18.80
CA THR A 63 -0.61 -8.19 -19.85
C THR A 63 -1.23 -8.31 -21.25
N GLY A 64 -0.55 -7.76 -22.27
CA GLY A 64 -1.01 -7.71 -23.66
C GLY A 64 -0.56 -6.44 -24.40
N PRO A 65 -0.67 -6.41 -25.74
CA PRO A 65 -0.16 -5.31 -26.57
C PRO A 65 -0.88 -3.97 -26.31
N PRO A 66 -0.29 -2.82 -26.69
CA PRO A 66 -0.96 -1.52 -26.67
C PRO A 66 -2.32 -1.59 -27.40
N GLY A 67 -3.36 -0.98 -26.84
CA GLY A 67 -4.71 -1.01 -27.44
C GLY A 67 -5.55 -2.27 -27.17
N ALA A 68 -5.00 -3.33 -26.56
CA ALA A 68 -5.73 -4.58 -26.25
C ALA A 68 -6.86 -4.45 -25.20
N GLY A 69 -7.20 -3.24 -24.74
CA GLY A 69 -8.27 -3.03 -23.76
C GLY A 69 -7.94 -3.41 -22.32
N LYS A 70 -6.65 -3.62 -21.98
CA LYS A 70 -6.21 -3.98 -20.61
C LYS A 70 -6.75 -3.07 -19.51
N SER A 71 -6.73 -1.74 -19.73
CA SER A 71 -7.25 -0.76 -18.77
C SER A 71 -8.77 -0.81 -18.65
N THR A 72 -9.47 -1.11 -19.74
CA THR A 72 -10.92 -1.32 -19.73
C THR A 72 -11.27 -2.57 -18.92
N LEU A 73 -10.53 -3.66 -19.15
CA LEU A 73 -10.69 -4.91 -18.41
C LEU A 73 -10.40 -4.74 -16.91
N SER A 74 -9.27 -4.10 -16.55
CA SER A 74 -8.91 -3.90 -15.15
C SER A 74 -9.95 -3.04 -14.42
N ASN A 75 -10.43 -1.98 -15.05
CA ASN A 75 -11.47 -1.12 -14.47
C ASN A 75 -12.81 -1.86 -14.27
N ALA A 76 -13.22 -2.66 -15.27
CA ALA A 76 -14.42 -3.50 -15.16
C ALA A 76 -14.28 -4.55 -14.06
N LEU A 77 -13.11 -5.18 -13.94
CA LEU A 77 -12.80 -6.16 -12.89
C LEU A 77 -12.90 -5.53 -11.49
N VAL A 78 -12.23 -4.40 -11.26
CA VAL A 78 -12.30 -3.68 -9.97
C VAL A 78 -13.75 -3.30 -9.64
N THR A 79 -14.51 -2.82 -10.62
CA THR A 79 -15.93 -2.49 -10.45
C THR A 79 -16.75 -3.70 -10.00
N CYS A 80 -16.53 -4.87 -10.64
CA CYS A 80 -17.21 -6.11 -10.29
C CYS A 80 -16.85 -6.60 -8.88
N LEU A 81 -15.57 -6.56 -8.50
CA LEU A 81 -15.09 -6.97 -7.18
C LEU A 81 -15.67 -6.07 -6.07
N ARG A 82 -15.69 -4.75 -6.27
CA ARG A 82 -16.30 -3.82 -5.32
C ARG A 82 -17.80 -4.05 -5.14
N LYS A 83 -18.52 -4.38 -6.23
CA LYS A 83 -19.95 -4.76 -6.15
C LYS A 83 -20.19 -6.03 -5.33
N ARG A 84 -19.19 -6.89 -5.19
CA ARG A 84 -19.23 -8.09 -4.32
C ARG A 84 -18.81 -7.80 -2.87
N GLY A 85 -18.54 -6.54 -2.53
CA GLY A 85 -18.07 -6.13 -1.21
C GLY A 85 -16.57 -6.38 -0.97
N GLU A 86 -15.83 -6.76 -2.02
CA GLU A 86 -14.39 -6.93 -1.91
C GLU A 86 -13.65 -5.59 -1.93
N LYS A 87 -12.58 -5.50 -1.14
CA LYS A 87 -11.66 -4.35 -1.15
C LYS A 87 -10.70 -4.52 -2.34
N ALA A 88 -11.00 -3.84 -3.45
CA ALA A 88 -10.22 -3.79 -4.70
C ALA A 88 -9.91 -2.35 -5.12
#